data_AF-A0A2K8VHM7-F1
#
_entry.id   AF-A0A2K8VHM7-F1
#
_cell.length_a   1.000
_cell.length_b   1.000
_cell.length_c   1.000
_cell.angle_alpha   90.00
_cell.angle_beta   90.00
_cell.angle_gamma   90.00
#
_symmetry.space_group_name_H-M   'P 1'
#
loop_
_entity.id
_entity.type
_entity.pdbx_description
1 polymer ?
#
loop_
_entity_poly.entity_id
_entity_poly.type
_entity_poly.pdbx_seq_one_letter_code
_entity_poly.pdbx_strand_id
1 'polypeptide(L)'
;MEKYYVRVDTAFVTELKKAYEISTAELMKTLEVKNEGRENLGFGYQLKQSGKGLGSMTINYQILYFKNEIVSYELTTRIPNKSKKLKKLYKEKLSTLFKINDDFKVEPIYFGIDNSTEPLTGIEKWNNDNLNEIMSPFSSIIFGTYCGESMTLMNNRKLFDQIIESGNCEYLLYSKNPATRLMAVEFYYCNLNEFSDSQKKSIETRIAELNRKPMLTRTCSGCIIGGELTEKIITELKNCR
;
A
#
# COMPACT_ATOMS: atom_id res chain seq x y z
N MET A 1 1.91 19.27 -30.49
CA MET A 1 1.74 18.93 -29.07
C MET A 1 2.02 17.45 -28.79
N GLU A 2 1.39 16.50 -29.49
CA GLU A 2 1.60 15.05 -29.24
C GLU A 2 3.04 14.57 -29.44
N LYS A 3 3.74 15.02 -30.49
CA LYS A 3 5.15 14.69 -30.72
C LYS A 3 6.07 15.16 -29.58
N TYR A 4 5.72 16.25 -28.91
CA TYR A 4 6.48 16.78 -27.78
C TYR A 4 6.34 15.88 -26.56
N TYR A 5 5.11 15.52 -26.18
CA TYR A 5 4.87 14.63 -25.03
C TYR A 5 5.53 13.27 -25.22
N VAL A 6 5.37 12.64 -26.38
CA VAL A 6 6.04 11.37 -26.68
C VAL A 6 7.56 11.48 -26.52
N ARG A 7 8.18 12.58 -26.97
CA ARG A 7 9.63 12.79 -26.84
C ARG A 7 10.05 12.93 -25.38
N VAL A 8 9.36 13.76 -24.60
CA VAL A 8 9.64 13.98 -23.18
C VAL A 8 9.47 12.68 -22.40
N ASP A 9 8.35 11.99 -22.59
CA ASP A 9 8.03 10.73 -21.94
C ASP A 9 9.10 9.66 -22.25
N THR A 10 9.51 9.54 -23.52
CA THR A 10 10.53 8.56 -23.95
C THR A 10 11.90 8.87 -23.36
N ALA A 11 12.30 10.15 -23.35
CA ALA A 11 13.58 10.55 -22.76
C ALA A 11 13.61 10.20 -21.26
N PHE A 12 12.52 10.51 -20.56
CA PHE A 12 12.42 10.20 -19.14
C PHE A 12 12.43 8.70 -18.85
N VAL A 13 11.69 7.87 -19.60
CA VAL A 13 11.72 6.41 -19.43
C VAL A 13 13.13 5.87 -19.63
N THR A 14 13.89 6.43 -20.57
CA THR A 14 15.29 6.05 -20.82
C THR A 14 16.19 6.42 -19.64
N GLU A 15 16.03 7.62 -19.07
CA GLU A 15 16.77 8.04 -17.87
C GLU A 15 16.39 7.18 -16.65
N LEU A 16 15.11 6.91 -16.47
CA LEU A 16 14.60 6.10 -15.38
C LEU A 16 15.13 4.67 -15.45
N LYS A 17 15.17 4.08 -16.65
CA LYS A 17 15.77 2.76 -16.87
C LYS A 17 17.23 2.73 -16.44
N LYS A 18 18.03 3.71 -16.89
CA LYS A 18 19.45 3.80 -16.51
C LYS A 18 19.61 3.90 -15.00
N ALA A 19 18.80 4.73 -14.35
CA ALA A 19 18.83 4.91 -12.90
C ALA A 19 18.45 3.62 -12.16
N TYR A 20 17.42 2.90 -12.64
CA TYR A 20 16.99 1.60 -12.12
C TYR A 20 18.11 0.55 -12.19
N GLU A 21 18.86 0.51 -13.28
CA GLU A 21 19.98 -0.43 -13.48
C GLU A 21 21.21 -0.08 -12.62
N ILE A 22 21.35 1.18 -12.17
CA ILE A 22 22.48 1.62 -11.33
C ILE A 22 22.23 1.30 -9.85
N SER A 23 21.16 1.85 -9.26
CA SER A 23 20.84 1.63 -7.85
C SER A 23 19.47 2.20 -7.46
N THR A 24 18.92 1.73 -6.34
CA THR A 24 17.75 2.35 -5.71
C THR A 24 17.95 3.84 -5.43
N ALA A 25 19.15 4.26 -5.01
CA ALA A 25 19.42 5.67 -4.72
C ALA A 25 19.31 6.56 -5.97
N GLU A 26 19.92 6.15 -7.08
CA GLU A 26 19.82 6.88 -8.36
C GLU A 26 18.40 6.87 -8.91
N LEU A 27 17.67 5.74 -8.77
CA LEU A 27 16.27 5.65 -9.16
C LEU A 27 15.39 6.69 -8.42
N MET A 28 15.52 6.76 -7.09
CA MET A 28 14.74 7.72 -6.28
C MET A 28 15.10 9.17 -6.59
N LYS A 29 16.37 9.45 -6.89
CA LYS A 29 16.84 10.76 -7.34
C LYS A 29 16.23 11.15 -8.69
N THR A 30 16.22 10.25 -9.68
CA THR A 30 15.57 10.49 -10.98
C THR A 30 14.06 10.69 -10.85
N LEU A 31 13.42 9.99 -9.91
CA LEU A 31 12.01 10.20 -9.56
C LEU A 31 11.74 11.45 -8.71
N GLU A 32 12.79 12.21 -8.34
CA GLU A 32 12.70 13.40 -7.48
C GLU A 32 11.95 13.12 -6.17
N VAL A 33 12.18 11.93 -5.58
CA VAL A 33 11.56 11.55 -4.32
C VAL A 33 12.10 12.44 -3.20
N LYS A 34 11.21 13.20 -2.58
CA LYS A 34 11.52 14.02 -1.42
C LYS A 34 11.25 13.25 -0.13
N ASN A 35 12.01 13.59 0.91
CA ASN A 35 11.89 12.97 2.24
C ASN A 35 10.68 13.47 3.05
N GLU A 36 10.04 14.56 2.63
CA GLU A 36 8.86 15.15 3.28
C GLU A 36 7.56 14.40 2.96
N GLY A 37 6.58 14.50 3.86
CA GLY A 37 5.26 13.91 3.68
C GLY A 37 5.29 12.38 3.62
N ARG A 38 6.08 11.75 4.49
CA ARG A 38 6.02 10.31 4.79
C ARG A 38 4.97 10.08 5.86
N GLU A 39 4.16 9.06 5.68
CA GLU A 39 3.14 8.64 6.65
C GLU A 39 3.76 7.66 7.66
N ASN A 40 3.54 7.89 8.95
CA ASN A 40 4.03 7.00 10.00
C ASN A 40 3.10 5.79 10.13
N LEU A 41 3.62 4.59 9.88
CA LEU A 41 2.86 3.34 10.01
C LEU A 41 3.05 2.70 11.41
N GLY A 42 3.76 3.38 12.31
CA GLY A 42 4.16 2.83 13.60
C GLY A 42 5.31 1.82 13.47
N PHE A 43 5.84 1.37 14.61
CA PHE A 43 6.87 0.32 14.67
C PHE A 43 8.14 0.62 13.87
N GLY A 44 8.45 1.91 13.64
CA GLY A 44 9.62 2.36 12.88
C GLY A 44 9.45 2.34 11.36
N TYR A 45 8.25 2.01 10.86
CA TYR A 45 7.92 2.02 9.45
C TYR A 45 7.28 3.33 9.00
N GLN A 46 7.60 3.76 7.78
CA GLN A 46 6.99 4.91 7.14
C GLN A 46 6.68 4.62 5.67
N LEU A 47 5.60 5.19 5.14
CA LEU A 47 5.24 5.06 3.73
C LEU A 47 5.31 6.41 3.02
N LYS A 48 5.91 6.45 1.83
CA LYS A 48 5.79 7.57 0.91
C LYS A 48 5.00 7.13 -0.32
N GLN A 49 3.86 7.75 -0.58
CA GLN A 49 3.09 7.58 -1.80
C GLN A 49 3.09 8.91 -2.57
N SER A 50 3.44 8.88 -3.85
CA SER A 50 3.38 10.06 -4.74
C SER A 50 3.59 9.59 -6.20
N GLY A 51 3.84 10.52 -7.11
CA GLY A 51 4.28 10.21 -8.45
C GLY A 51 5.01 11.37 -9.11
N LYS A 52 5.76 11.06 -10.17
CA LYS A 52 6.39 12.04 -11.05
C LYS A 52 5.63 12.03 -12.38
N GLY A 53 4.90 13.11 -12.64
CA GLY A 53 4.21 13.35 -13.90
C GLY A 53 5.14 14.01 -14.91
N LEU A 54 5.25 13.44 -16.10
CA LEU A 54 6.02 13.99 -17.21
C LEU A 54 5.24 13.82 -18.50
N GLY A 55 5.13 14.92 -19.26
CA GLY A 55 4.37 14.98 -20.51
C GLY A 55 2.95 14.45 -20.36
N SER A 56 2.72 13.21 -20.83
CA SER A 56 1.40 12.56 -20.76
C SER A 56 1.33 11.32 -19.87
N MET A 57 2.44 10.95 -19.22
CA MET A 57 2.50 9.82 -18.30
C MET A 57 2.82 10.26 -16.87
N THR A 58 2.53 9.38 -15.93
CA THR A 58 2.95 9.52 -14.55
C THR A 58 3.56 8.19 -14.12
N ILE A 59 4.72 8.25 -13.48
CA ILE A 59 5.26 7.12 -12.71
C ILE A 59 4.84 7.36 -11.27
N ASN A 60 3.93 6.54 -10.75
CA ASN A 60 3.59 6.56 -9.34
C ASN A 60 4.53 5.64 -8.58
N TYR A 61 4.79 5.97 -7.32
CA TYR A 61 5.61 5.17 -6.44
C TYR A 61 4.98 5.06 -5.06
N GLN A 62 5.15 3.88 -4.47
CA GLN A 62 4.94 3.61 -3.05
C GLN A 62 6.27 3.13 -2.47
N ILE A 63 6.80 3.81 -1.46
CA ILE A 63 8.13 3.51 -0.90
C ILE A 63 7.99 3.28 0.60
N LEU A 64 8.31 2.07 1.03
CA LEU A 64 8.33 1.66 2.42
C LEU A 64 9.73 1.89 3.01
N TYR A 65 9.77 2.65 4.09
CA TYR A 65 10.97 2.92 4.86
C TYR A 65 10.92 2.17 6.19
N PHE A 66 12.07 1.65 6.62
CA PHE A 66 12.29 1.23 8.00
C PHE A 66 13.49 2.01 8.54
N LYS A 67 13.30 2.75 9.64
CA LYS A 67 14.37 3.57 10.25
C LYS A 67 15.10 4.48 9.24
N ASN A 68 14.36 5.10 8.32
CA ASN A 68 14.81 5.96 7.22
C ASN A 68 15.51 5.28 6.03
N GLU A 69 15.62 3.96 6.02
CA GLU A 69 16.15 3.20 4.89
C GLU A 69 15.03 2.63 4.02
N ILE A 70 15.19 2.65 2.70
CA ILE A 70 14.22 2.05 1.78
C ILE A 70 14.36 0.54 1.85
N VAL A 71 13.32 -0.13 2.34
CA VAL A 71 13.27 -1.59 2.44
C VAL A 71 12.40 -2.23 1.37
N SER A 72 11.45 -1.47 0.80
CA SER A 72 10.59 -1.93 -0.28
C SER A 72 10.06 -0.77 -1.10
N TYR A 73 9.80 -1.00 -2.39
CA TYR A 73 9.02 -0.06 -3.19
C TYR A 73 8.21 -0.76 -4.29
N GLU A 74 7.15 -0.09 -4.71
CA GLU A 74 6.37 -0.40 -5.90
C GLU A 74 6.39 0.82 -6.84
N LEU A 75 6.70 0.58 -8.12
CA LEU A 75 6.53 1.56 -9.19
C LEU A 75 5.40 1.13 -10.11
N THR A 76 4.45 2.03 -10.35
CA THR A 76 3.35 1.80 -11.29
C THR A 76 3.28 2.90 -12.33
N THR A 77 2.78 2.53 -13.51
CA THR A 77 2.43 3.51 -14.55
C THR A 77 1.32 2.94 -15.43
N ARG A 78 0.81 3.76 -16.35
CA ARG A 78 -0.20 3.36 -17.32
C ARG A 78 0.15 3.92 -18.69
N ILE A 79 -0.18 3.16 -19.73
CA ILE A 79 -0.14 3.69 -21.09
C ILE A 79 -1.27 4.70 -21.26
N PRO A 80 -0.98 5.95 -21.68
CA PRO A 80 -2.01 6.97 -21.88
C PRO A 80 -3.11 6.51 -22.84
N ASN A 81 -4.37 6.86 -22.55
CA ASN A 81 -5.49 6.50 -23.42
C ASN A 81 -5.49 7.35 -24.70
N LYS A 82 -4.70 6.92 -25.68
CA LYS A 82 -4.45 7.58 -26.97
C LYS A 82 -4.78 6.66 -28.14
N SER A 83 -4.57 7.14 -29.36
CA SER A 83 -4.74 6.33 -30.58
C SER A 83 -3.94 5.03 -30.54
N LYS A 84 -4.39 3.99 -31.26
CA LYS A 84 -3.74 2.67 -31.30
C LYS A 84 -2.25 2.76 -31.69
N LYS A 85 -1.90 3.69 -32.60
CA LYS A 85 -0.51 3.95 -33.00
C LYS A 85 0.33 4.48 -31.85
N LEU A 86 -0.19 5.43 -31.06
CA LEU A 86 0.51 5.98 -29.91
C LEU A 86 0.63 4.95 -28.78
N LYS A 87 -0.42 4.17 -28.49
CA LYS A 87 -0.35 3.09 -27.50
C LYS A 87 0.75 2.08 -27.81
N LYS A 88 0.91 1.69 -29.09
CA LYS A 88 2.02 0.83 -29.55
C LYS A 88 3.39 1.44 -29.30
N LEU A 89 3.55 2.73 -29.58
CA LEU A 89 4.80 3.43 -29.32
C LEU A 89 5.13 3.50 -27.82
N TYR A 90 4.14 3.83 -26.98
CA TYR A 90 4.32 3.81 -25.52
C TYR A 90 4.64 2.41 -25.00
N LYS A 91 3.98 1.36 -25.52
CA LYS A 91 4.32 -0.04 -25.21
C LYS A 91 5.78 -0.31 -25.53
N GLU A 92 6.23 -0.04 -26.75
CA GLU A 92 7.62 -0.26 -27.16
C GLU A 92 8.63 0.41 -26.20
N LYS A 93 8.39 1.68 -25.82
CA LYS A 93 9.32 2.42 -24.96
C LYS A 93 9.26 1.96 -23.50
N LEU A 94 8.07 1.80 -22.93
CA LEU A 94 7.92 1.34 -21.55
C LEU A 94 8.36 -0.12 -21.38
N SER A 95 8.24 -0.96 -22.41
CA SER A 95 8.72 -2.35 -22.41
C SER A 95 10.23 -2.48 -22.19
N THR A 96 10.99 -1.38 -22.26
CA THR A 96 12.42 -1.38 -21.91
C THR A 96 12.68 -1.49 -20.41
N LEU A 97 11.68 -1.20 -19.58
CA LEU A 97 11.75 -1.17 -18.12
C LEU A 97 10.62 -1.99 -17.46
N PHE A 98 9.39 -1.90 -17.97
CA PHE A 98 8.21 -2.59 -17.44
C PHE A 98 7.81 -3.79 -18.29
N LYS A 99 7.20 -4.80 -17.68
CA LYS A 99 6.45 -5.84 -18.42
C LYS A 99 5.09 -5.30 -18.84
N ILE A 100 4.68 -5.55 -20.08
CA ILE A 100 3.44 -5.01 -20.65
C ILE A 100 2.74 -6.08 -21.48
N ASN A 101 1.49 -6.38 -21.15
CA ASN A 101 0.70 -7.37 -21.86
C ASN A 101 0.14 -6.85 -23.19
N ASP A 102 -0.61 -7.68 -23.91
CA ASP A 102 -1.20 -7.32 -25.20
C ASP A 102 -2.36 -6.32 -25.12
N ASP A 103 -2.99 -6.22 -23.96
CA ASP A 103 -4.01 -5.23 -23.64
C ASP A 103 -3.44 -3.88 -23.18
N PHE A 104 -2.13 -3.67 -23.32
CA PHE A 104 -1.43 -2.45 -22.88
C PHE A 104 -1.46 -2.22 -21.36
N LYS A 105 -1.74 -3.25 -20.57
CA LYS A 105 -1.62 -3.22 -19.12
C LYS A 105 -0.15 -3.35 -18.74
N VAL A 106 0.32 -2.40 -17.93
CA VAL A 106 1.69 -2.36 -17.43
C VAL A 106 1.72 -3.06 -16.07
N GLU A 107 2.61 -4.05 -15.91
CA GLU A 107 2.86 -4.69 -14.63
C GLU A 107 3.71 -3.78 -13.74
N PRO A 108 3.43 -3.70 -12.43
CA PRO A 108 4.27 -2.94 -11.51
C PRO A 108 5.68 -3.51 -11.39
N ILE A 109 6.64 -2.65 -11.03
CA ILE A 109 7.98 -3.07 -10.64
C ILE A 109 8.07 -3.06 -9.12
N TYR A 110 8.57 -4.15 -8.56
CA TYR A 110 8.75 -4.32 -7.13
C TYR A 110 10.22 -4.44 -6.75
N PHE A 111 10.56 -3.92 -5.58
CA PHE A 111 11.82 -4.18 -4.89
C PHE A 111 11.52 -4.55 -3.45
N GLY A 112 12.16 -5.60 -2.94
CA GLY A 112 12.02 -6.01 -1.53
C GLY A 112 10.56 -6.25 -1.10
N ILE A 113 9.72 -6.82 -1.97
CA ILE A 113 8.28 -7.01 -1.67
C ILE A 113 8.08 -7.87 -0.42
N ASP A 114 8.97 -8.83 -0.15
CA ASP A 114 8.93 -9.65 1.07
C ASP A 114 8.99 -8.78 2.32
N ASN A 115 9.84 -7.74 2.34
CA ASN A 115 9.92 -6.81 3.47
C ASN A 115 8.59 -6.08 3.72
N SER A 116 7.77 -5.85 2.69
CA SER A 116 6.45 -5.23 2.86
C SER A 116 5.39 -6.19 3.38
N THR A 117 5.50 -7.48 3.05
CA THR A 117 4.48 -8.51 3.36
C THR A 117 4.77 -9.29 4.64
N GLU A 118 6.02 -9.26 5.10
CA GLU A 118 6.41 -9.88 6.37
C GLU A 118 5.63 -9.29 7.56
N PRO A 119 5.29 -10.10 8.56
CA PRO A 119 4.72 -9.59 9.80
C PRO A 119 5.73 -8.74 10.59
N LEU A 120 5.20 -7.94 11.51
CA LEU A 120 5.96 -7.35 12.60
C LEU A 120 6.50 -8.46 13.51
N THR A 121 7.57 -8.17 14.25
CA THR A 121 8.19 -9.11 15.18
C THR A 121 7.19 -9.70 16.16
N GLY A 122 7.28 -11.02 16.40
CA GLY A 122 6.46 -11.76 17.35
C GLY A 122 5.64 -12.90 16.75
N ILE A 123 5.63 -13.05 15.43
CA ILE A 123 4.95 -14.14 14.73
C ILE A 123 5.70 -14.54 13.45
N GLU A 124 5.60 -15.82 13.05
CA GLU A 124 6.17 -16.33 11.82
C GLU A 124 5.28 -16.00 10.60
N LYS A 125 5.90 -15.74 9.44
CA LYS A 125 5.19 -15.47 8.19
C LYS A 125 4.43 -16.72 7.74
N TRP A 126 3.16 -16.54 7.40
CA TRP A 126 2.35 -17.61 6.82
C TRP A 126 2.57 -17.70 5.30
N ASN A 127 2.57 -18.92 4.78
CA ASN A 127 2.67 -19.15 3.33
C ASN A 127 1.28 -19.07 2.67
N ASN A 128 0.72 -17.87 2.64
CA ASN A 128 -0.58 -17.57 2.02
C ASN A 128 -0.52 -16.21 1.32
N ASP A 129 -0.59 -16.23 -0.01
CA ASP A 129 -0.40 -15.02 -0.84
C ASP A 129 -1.47 -13.96 -0.57
N ASN A 130 -2.74 -14.34 -0.40
CA ASN A 130 -3.82 -13.40 -0.15
C ASN A 130 -3.67 -12.70 1.21
N LEU A 131 -3.26 -13.45 2.25
CA LEU A 131 -2.94 -12.86 3.55
C LEU A 131 -1.74 -11.93 3.44
N ASN A 132 -0.69 -12.35 2.74
CA ASN A 132 0.53 -11.57 2.58
C ASN A 132 0.30 -10.27 1.79
N GLU A 133 -0.60 -10.27 0.80
CA GLU A 133 -0.97 -9.08 0.03
C GLU A 133 -1.53 -7.97 0.94
N ILE A 134 -2.48 -8.30 1.82
CA ILE A 134 -3.08 -7.30 2.71
C ILE A 134 -2.18 -6.87 3.86
N MET A 135 -1.15 -7.67 4.18
CA MET A 135 -0.12 -7.30 5.14
C MET A 135 0.74 -6.12 4.62
N SER A 136 0.84 -5.98 3.30
CA SER A 136 1.58 -4.90 2.67
C SER A 136 0.85 -3.56 2.80
N PRO A 137 1.54 -2.48 3.22
CA PRO A 137 1.03 -1.11 3.13
C PRO A 137 0.67 -0.67 1.71
N PHE A 138 1.17 -1.35 0.67
CA PHE A 138 0.87 -1.03 -0.72
C PHE A 138 -0.59 -1.35 -1.11
N SER A 139 -1.27 -2.21 -0.34
CA SER A 139 -2.69 -2.54 -0.56
C SER A 139 -3.66 -1.39 -0.21
N SER A 140 -3.17 -0.36 0.50
CA SER A 140 -3.85 0.85 1.02
C SER A 140 -3.75 0.91 2.54
N ILE A 141 -3.28 2.05 3.04
CA ILE A 141 -3.18 2.36 4.48
C ILE A 141 -4.38 3.13 5.01
N ILE A 142 -5.42 3.30 4.19
CA ILE A 142 -6.65 3.99 4.58
C ILE A 142 -7.60 2.96 5.22
N PHE A 143 -8.03 3.25 6.44
CA PHE A 143 -9.05 2.51 7.16
C PHE A 143 -10.46 3.03 6.81
N GLY A 144 -11.39 2.12 6.54
CA GLY A 144 -12.78 2.44 6.18
C GLY A 144 -13.38 1.37 5.27
N THR A 145 -14.69 1.47 5.02
CA THR A 145 -15.42 0.53 4.17
C THR A 145 -15.64 1.10 2.77
N TYR A 146 -16.21 2.30 2.69
CA TYR A 146 -16.54 2.99 1.45
C TYR A 146 -15.85 4.34 1.42
N CYS A 147 -15.36 4.77 0.26
CA CYS A 147 -14.61 6.01 0.15
C CYS A 147 -14.82 6.74 -1.18
N GLY A 148 -14.78 8.08 -1.11
CA GLY A 148 -14.84 8.97 -2.27
C GLY A 148 -16.26 9.33 -2.71
N GLU A 149 -16.38 10.21 -3.70
CA GLU A 149 -17.68 10.77 -4.16
C GLU A 149 -18.69 9.70 -4.58
N SER A 150 -18.23 8.61 -5.18
CA SER A 150 -19.09 7.50 -5.61
C SER A 150 -19.36 6.47 -4.51
N MET A 151 -18.86 6.68 -3.28
CA MET A 151 -18.99 5.74 -2.17
C MET A 151 -18.58 4.32 -2.56
N THR A 152 -17.44 4.18 -3.25
CA THR A 152 -16.97 2.89 -3.76
C THR A 152 -16.40 2.05 -2.62
N LEU A 153 -16.74 0.75 -2.59
CA LEU A 153 -16.13 -0.21 -1.66
C LEU A 153 -14.61 -0.19 -1.85
N MET A 154 -13.88 0.03 -0.78
CA MET A 154 -12.42 0.13 -0.84
C MET A 154 -11.81 -1.22 -1.19
N ASN A 155 -10.79 -1.23 -2.06
CA ASN A 155 -10.17 -2.48 -2.52
C ASN A 155 -9.53 -3.28 -1.38
N ASN A 156 -8.84 -2.63 -0.44
CA ASN A 156 -8.30 -3.30 0.75
C ASN A 156 -9.40 -3.89 1.64
N ARG A 157 -10.55 -3.20 1.80
CA ARG A 157 -11.70 -3.77 2.52
C ARG A 157 -12.24 -4.99 1.81
N LYS A 158 -12.42 -4.93 0.49
CA LYS A 158 -12.85 -6.08 -0.32
C LYS A 158 -11.91 -7.28 -0.16
N LEU A 159 -10.60 -7.06 -0.20
CA LEU A 159 -9.60 -8.13 0.02
C LEU A 159 -9.66 -8.67 1.45
N PHE A 160 -9.81 -7.80 2.44
CA PHE A 160 -9.93 -8.18 3.85
C PHE A 160 -11.15 -9.09 4.09
N ASP A 161 -12.33 -8.66 3.65
CA ASP A 161 -13.58 -9.38 3.85
C ASP A 161 -13.58 -10.76 3.18
N GLN A 162 -12.75 -10.97 2.16
CA GLN A 162 -12.60 -12.25 1.47
C GLN A 162 -11.74 -13.27 2.21
N ILE A 163 -10.89 -12.82 3.14
CA ILE A 163 -9.87 -13.67 3.77
C ILE A 163 -10.00 -13.73 5.29
N ILE A 164 -10.63 -12.75 5.93
CA ILE A 164 -10.69 -12.66 7.39
C ILE A 164 -11.51 -13.80 7.98
N GLU A 165 -10.94 -14.45 8.99
CA GLU A 165 -11.61 -15.42 9.84
C GLU A 165 -10.98 -15.41 11.24
N SER A 166 -11.66 -16.01 12.23
CA SER A 166 -11.15 -16.09 13.60
C SER A 166 -9.75 -16.72 13.70
N GLY A 167 -9.41 -17.64 12.79
CA GLY A 167 -8.12 -18.32 12.72
C GLY A 167 -6.94 -17.42 12.33
N ASN A 168 -7.16 -16.36 11.55
CA ASN A 168 -6.09 -15.48 11.05
C ASN A 168 -6.15 -14.05 11.59
N CYS A 169 -7.20 -13.69 12.34
CA CYS A 169 -7.39 -12.37 12.93
C CYS A 169 -6.15 -11.90 13.72
N GLU A 170 -5.58 -12.75 14.57
CA GLU A 170 -4.39 -12.40 15.36
C GLU A 170 -3.17 -12.13 14.47
N TYR A 171 -2.95 -12.95 13.44
CA TYR A 171 -1.85 -12.77 12.48
C TYR A 171 -1.90 -11.38 11.82
N LEU A 172 -3.10 -10.94 11.42
CA LEU A 172 -3.31 -9.65 10.77
C LEU A 172 -3.03 -8.44 11.70
N LEU A 173 -3.07 -8.62 13.03
CA LEU A 173 -2.63 -7.59 14.00
C LEU A 173 -1.10 -7.37 13.99
N TYR A 174 -0.35 -8.27 13.36
CA TYR A 174 1.08 -8.10 13.11
C TYR A 174 1.37 -7.47 11.74
N SER A 175 0.37 -6.97 11.02
CA SER A 175 0.58 -6.28 9.75
C SER A 175 1.42 -5.00 9.88
N LYS A 176 2.27 -4.73 8.88
CA LYS A 176 2.91 -3.40 8.70
C LYS A 176 1.90 -2.36 8.24
N ASN A 177 0.78 -2.80 7.65
CA ASN A 177 -0.32 -1.94 7.23
C ASN A 177 -1.21 -1.56 8.45
N PRO A 178 -1.30 -0.27 8.83
CA PRO A 178 -2.20 0.19 9.89
C PRO A 178 -3.68 -0.08 9.61
N ALA A 179 -4.14 0.02 8.36
CA ALA A 179 -5.53 -0.23 8.03
C ALA A 179 -5.90 -1.70 8.29
N THR A 180 -5.06 -2.64 7.87
CA THR A 180 -5.25 -4.09 8.10
C THR A 180 -5.32 -4.42 9.58
N ARG A 181 -4.47 -3.81 10.42
CA ARG A 181 -4.54 -4.00 11.87
C ARG A 181 -5.87 -3.51 12.43
N LEU A 182 -6.33 -2.33 12.03
CA LEU A 182 -7.62 -1.79 12.50
C LEU A 182 -8.81 -2.61 12.00
N MET A 183 -8.79 -3.10 10.76
CA MET A 183 -9.82 -4.01 10.25
C MET A 183 -9.85 -5.34 11.03
N ALA A 184 -8.68 -5.87 11.43
CA ALA A 184 -8.61 -7.04 12.31
C ALA A 184 -9.15 -6.75 13.73
N VAL A 185 -8.89 -5.54 14.28
CA VAL A 185 -9.50 -5.11 15.55
C VAL A 185 -11.01 -4.98 15.44
N GLU A 186 -11.51 -4.40 14.35
CA GLU A 186 -12.95 -4.32 14.05
C GLU A 186 -13.56 -5.71 14.01
N PHE A 187 -13.00 -6.62 13.21
CA PHE A 187 -13.49 -8.00 13.10
C PHE A 187 -13.53 -8.71 14.47
N TYR A 188 -12.48 -8.56 15.28
CA TYR A 188 -12.42 -9.15 16.61
C TYR A 188 -13.54 -8.65 17.53
N TYR A 189 -13.74 -7.32 17.63
CA TYR A 189 -14.78 -6.78 18.50
C TYR A 189 -16.20 -7.07 17.99
N CYS A 190 -16.41 -7.13 16.68
CA CYS A 190 -17.72 -7.46 16.11
C CYS A 190 -18.08 -8.97 16.19
N ASN A 191 -17.11 -9.85 16.45
CA ASN A 191 -17.30 -11.31 16.42
C ASN A 191 -16.73 -12.02 17.67
N LEU A 192 -16.84 -11.39 18.85
CA LEU A 192 -16.27 -11.91 20.11
C LEU A 192 -16.69 -13.35 20.47
N ASN A 193 -17.83 -13.82 19.96
CA ASN A 193 -18.31 -15.19 20.16
C ASN A 193 -17.53 -16.24 19.35
N GLU A 194 -16.80 -15.86 18.31
CA GLU A 194 -16.00 -16.77 17.47
C GLU A 194 -14.63 -17.12 18.08
N PHE A 195 -14.21 -16.40 19.12
CA PHE A 195 -12.87 -16.54 19.71
C PHE A 195 -12.90 -17.29 21.04
N SER A 196 -11.98 -18.24 21.19
CA SER A 196 -11.70 -18.87 22.49
C SER A 196 -11.12 -17.86 23.49
N ASP A 197 -11.22 -18.14 24.79
CA ASP A 197 -10.67 -17.27 25.84
C ASP A 197 -9.15 -17.08 25.70
N SER A 198 -8.46 -18.11 25.21
CA SER A 198 -7.02 -18.04 24.94
C SER A 198 -6.68 -17.05 23.81
N GLN A 199 -7.43 -17.10 22.69
CA GLN A 199 -7.28 -16.17 21.57
C GLN A 199 -7.63 -14.74 22.00
N LYS A 200 -8.75 -14.55 22.72
CA LYS A 200 -9.15 -13.25 23.27
C LYS A 200 -8.04 -12.62 24.08
N LYS A 201 -7.42 -13.37 24.99
CA LYS A 201 -6.32 -12.87 25.82
C LYS A 201 -5.11 -12.44 24.98
N SER A 202 -4.74 -13.23 23.96
CA SER A 202 -3.61 -12.90 23.07
C SER A 202 -3.90 -11.65 22.24
N ILE A 203 -5.08 -11.61 21.61
CA ILE A 203 -5.54 -10.48 20.79
C ILE A 203 -5.63 -9.20 21.61
N GLU A 204 -6.26 -9.21 22.79
CA GLU A 204 -6.36 -8.02 23.66
C GLU A 204 -4.97 -7.51 24.10
N THR A 205 -4.04 -8.43 24.38
CA THR A 205 -2.66 -8.06 24.69
C THR A 205 -2.03 -7.32 23.51
N ARG A 206 -2.22 -7.84 22.29
CA ARG A 206 -1.71 -7.22 21.08
C ARG A 206 -2.37 -5.86 20.80
N ILE A 207 -3.68 -5.74 20.97
CA ILE A 207 -4.42 -4.47 20.83
C ILE A 207 -3.91 -3.44 21.83
N ALA A 208 -3.62 -3.83 23.07
CA ALA A 208 -3.05 -2.94 24.07
C ALA A 208 -1.66 -2.41 23.66
N GLU A 209 -0.83 -3.22 22.98
CA GLU A 209 0.43 -2.75 22.42
C GLU A 209 0.25 -1.73 21.30
N LEU A 210 -0.77 -1.91 20.44
CA LEU A 210 -1.12 -0.95 19.39
C LEU A 210 -1.51 0.41 19.99
N ASN A 211 -2.32 0.41 21.06
CA ASN A 211 -2.72 1.64 21.76
C ASN A 211 -1.54 2.41 22.38
N ARG A 212 -0.49 1.71 22.82
CA ARG A 212 0.72 2.35 23.38
C ARG A 212 1.59 3.04 22.33
N LYS A 213 1.31 2.85 21.03
CA LYS A 213 2.05 3.46 19.91
C LYS A 213 1.09 4.23 19.00
N PRO A 214 0.46 5.31 19.51
CA PRO A 214 -0.54 6.05 18.75
C PRO A 214 0.09 6.62 17.48
N MET A 215 -0.54 6.33 16.35
CA MET A 215 -0.20 6.92 15.05
C MET A 215 -1.44 7.58 14.46
N LEU A 216 -1.22 8.60 13.63
CA LEU A 216 -2.29 9.20 12.86
C LEU A 216 -2.62 8.26 11.70
N THR A 217 -3.73 7.53 11.80
CA THR A 217 -4.17 6.61 10.76
C THR A 217 -5.11 7.35 9.83
N ARG A 218 -4.92 7.17 8.52
CA ARG A 218 -5.85 7.72 7.53
C ARG A 218 -7.15 6.97 7.61
N THR A 219 -8.24 7.69 7.80
CA THR A 219 -9.59 7.15 7.82
C THR A 219 -10.38 7.73 6.67
N CYS A 220 -11.28 6.94 6.09
CA CYS A 220 -12.24 7.46 5.13
C CYS A 220 -13.65 7.38 5.71
N SER A 221 -14.32 8.53 5.77
CA SER A 221 -15.72 8.65 6.16
C SER A 221 -16.46 9.41 5.06
N GLY A 222 -17.24 8.67 4.27
CA GLY A 222 -17.91 9.23 3.09
C GLY A 222 -16.91 9.66 2.02
N CYS A 223 -17.00 10.93 1.62
CA CYS A 223 -16.13 11.52 0.59
C CYS A 223 -14.80 12.06 1.15
N ILE A 224 -14.61 12.06 2.47
CA ILE A 224 -13.48 12.76 3.11
C ILE A 224 -12.49 11.74 3.66
N ILE A 225 -11.22 11.88 3.26
CA ILE A 225 -10.10 11.21 3.90
C ILE A 225 -9.58 12.12 5.02
N GLY A 226 -9.76 11.68 6.25
CA GLY A 226 -9.25 12.33 7.45
C GLY A 226 -8.03 11.60 8.03
N GLY A 227 -7.57 12.09 9.16
CA GLY A 227 -6.58 11.42 9.99
C GLY A 227 -7.11 11.34 11.42
N GLU A 228 -7.06 10.16 12.01
CA GLU A 228 -7.53 9.94 13.37
C GLU A 228 -6.52 9.09 14.15
N LEU A 229 -6.39 9.36 15.45
CA LEU A 229 -5.46 8.60 16.29
C LEU A 229 -5.95 7.15 16.40
N THR A 230 -5.05 6.20 16.18
CA THR A 230 -5.35 4.75 16.29
C THR A 230 -6.07 4.39 17.58
N GLU A 231 -5.69 4.98 18.71
CA GLU A 231 -6.33 4.74 20.01
C GLU A 231 -7.81 5.14 20.03
N LYS A 232 -8.15 6.27 19.38
CA LYS A 232 -9.53 6.75 19.29
C LYS A 232 -10.37 5.77 18.47
N ILE A 233 -9.85 5.35 17.32
CA ILE A 233 -10.51 4.37 16.45
C ILE A 233 -10.76 3.06 17.22
N ILE A 234 -9.74 2.52 17.89
CA ILE A 234 -9.87 1.27 18.66
C ILE A 234 -10.92 1.42 19.78
N THR A 235 -10.98 2.57 20.43
CA THR A 235 -11.98 2.83 21.48
C THR A 235 -13.39 2.84 20.93
N GLU A 236 -13.60 3.40 19.73
CA GLU A 236 -14.89 3.39 19.05
C GLU A 236 -15.29 1.98 18.60
N LEU A 237 -14.34 1.19 18.08
CA LEU A 237 -14.57 -0.18 17.62
C LEU A 237 -15.03 -1.15 18.72
N LYS A 238 -14.69 -0.90 19.98
CA LYS A 238 -15.19 -1.68 21.12
C LYS A 238 -16.72 -1.67 21.26
N ASN A 239 -17.38 -0.70 20.63
CA ASN A 239 -18.84 -0.59 20.64
C ASN A 239 -19.51 -1.35 19.49
N CYS A 240 -18.76 -2.04 18.64
CA CYS A 240 -19.33 -2.99 17.69
C CYS A 240 -19.96 -4.12 18.50
N ARG A 241 -21.28 -4.07 18.68
CA ARG A 241 -22.09 -5.09 19.34
C ARG A 241 -23.21 -5.51 18.42
#